data_AF-A0A8H3AMI1-F1
#
_entry.id   AF-A0A8H3AMI1-F1
#
_cell.length_a   1.000
_cell.length_b   1.000
_cell.length_c   1.000
_cell.angle_alpha   90.00
_cell.angle_beta   90.00
_cell.angle_gamma   90.00
#
_symmetry.space_group_name_H-M   'P 1'
#
loop_
_entity.id
_entity.type
_entity.pdbx_description
1 polymer ?
#
loop_
_entity_poly.entity_id
_entity_poly.type
_entity_poly.pdbx_seq_one_letter_code
_entity_poly.pdbx_strand_id
1 'polypeptide(L)'
;MPPKTIPTPEPPKLQFCSECNNLLYPKTDSQRQLLSYACRICVGHEEESQNECVFKNDLLTVTKEQPGVTEDLQTDPTLAHSVMDCPNCQHSDAVYFQDQSKRVETPMTLFYVCTNCGHTFVDPKLEALRSGGDQDD
;
A
#
# COMPACT_ATOMS: atom_id res chain seq x y z
N MET A 1 22.22 21.37 -12.78
CA MET A 1 20.88 20.80 -13.09
C MET A 1 20.45 20.02 -11.87
N PRO A 2 19.27 20.27 -11.28
CA PRO A 2 18.78 19.41 -10.22
C PRO A 2 18.57 18.00 -10.79
N PRO A 3 18.81 16.94 -10.00
CA PRO A 3 18.50 15.58 -10.41
C PRO A 3 17.01 15.53 -10.77
N LYS A 4 16.70 15.11 -12.01
CA LYS A 4 15.32 14.81 -12.39
C LYS A 4 14.85 13.71 -11.46
N THR A 5 13.92 14.00 -10.56
CA THR A 5 13.14 13.00 -9.84
C THR A 5 12.57 12.04 -10.87
N ILE A 6 13.09 10.82 -10.90
CA ILE A 6 12.54 9.74 -11.73
C ILE A 6 11.16 9.45 -11.14
N PRO A 7 10.05 9.74 -11.84
CA PRO A 7 8.74 9.36 -11.34
C PRO A 7 8.75 7.83 -11.20
N THR A 8 8.48 7.34 -10.00
CA THR A 8 8.29 5.91 -9.79
C THR A 8 7.13 5.45 -10.67
N PRO A 9 7.31 4.45 -11.53
CA PRO A 9 6.23 3.97 -12.38
C PRO A 9 5.10 3.43 -11.51
N GLU A 10 3.87 3.82 -11.86
CA GLU A 10 2.66 3.31 -11.22
C GLU A 10 2.65 1.77 -11.30
N PRO A 11 2.25 1.07 -10.23
CA PRO A 11 2.24 -0.38 -10.24
C PRO A 11 1.26 -0.91 -11.31
N PRO A 12 1.61 -2.01 -12.01
CA PRO A 12 0.69 -2.66 -12.93
C PRO A 12 -0.58 -3.09 -12.22
N LYS A 13 -1.73 -2.91 -12.91
CA LYS A 13 -3.03 -3.44 -12.48
C LYS A 13 -3.36 -4.68 -13.30
N LEU A 14 -4.02 -5.65 -12.69
CA LEU A 14 -4.53 -6.82 -13.39
C LEU A 14 -5.72 -6.41 -14.27
N GLN A 15 -5.69 -6.79 -15.54
CA GLN A 15 -6.77 -6.55 -16.50
C GLN A 15 -7.45 -7.87 -16.85
N PHE A 16 -8.77 -7.82 -17.03
CA PHE A 16 -9.60 -9.00 -17.28
C PHE A 16 -10.38 -8.84 -18.58
N CYS A 17 -10.49 -9.92 -19.34
CA CYS A 17 -11.24 -9.97 -20.59
C CYS A 17 -12.72 -9.66 -20.34
N SER A 18 -13.29 -8.71 -21.09
CA SER A 18 -14.70 -8.31 -20.96
C SER A 18 -15.70 -9.43 -21.32
N GLU A 19 -15.28 -10.44 -22.09
CA GLU A 19 -16.15 -11.51 -22.57
C GLU A 19 -16.18 -12.72 -21.64
N CYS A 20 -15.01 -13.18 -21.17
CA CYS A 20 -14.88 -14.42 -20.39
C CYS A 20 -14.30 -14.22 -18.99
N ASN A 21 -14.02 -12.98 -18.60
CA ASN A 21 -13.46 -12.61 -17.29
C ASN A 21 -12.15 -13.34 -16.92
N ASN A 22 -11.43 -13.84 -17.93
CA ASN A 22 -10.10 -14.43 -17.74
C ASN A 22 -9.03 -13.34 -17.73
N LEU A 23 -7.92 -13.63 -17.04
CA LEU A 23 -6.76 -12.74 -16.97
C LEU A 23 -6.18 -12.45 -18.37
N LEU A 24 -5.97 -11.17 -18.68
CA LEU A 24 -5.27 -10.76 -19.89
C LEU A 24 -3.75 -10.82 -19.68
N TYR A 25 -3.03 -11.21 -20.72
CA TYR A 25 -1.58 -11.33 -20.69
C TYR A 25 -0.91 -10.28 -21.58
N PRO A 26 0.23 -9.71 -21.15
CA PRO A 26 0.98 -8.75 -21.94
C PRO A 26 1.45 -9.39 -23.25
N LYS A 27 1.27 -8.67 -24.35
CA LYS A 27 1.62 -9.03 -25.72
C LYS A 27 2.18 -7.79 -26.42
N THR A 28 3.10 -7.99 -27.36
CA THR A 28 3.62 -6.89 -28.18
C THR A 28 2.85 -6.82 -29.50
N ASP A 29 2.27 -5.67 -29.82
CA ASP A 29 1.77 -5.38 -31.17
C ASP A 29 2.94 -4.94 -32.05
N SER A 30 3.44 -5.86 -32.88
CA SER A 30 4.59 -5.59 -33.76
C SER A 30 4.33 -4.51 -34.82
N GLN A 31 3.07 -4.23 -35.18
CA GLN A 31 2.77 -3.21 -36.19
C GLN A 31 2.78 -1.81 -35.58
N ARG A 32 2.20 -1.67 -34.39
CA ARG A 32 2.11 -0.38 -33.68
C ARG A 32 3.29 -0.10 -32.77
N GLN A 33 4.10 -1.12 -32.46
CA GLN A 33 5.19 -1.08 -31.48
C GLN A 33 4.68 -0.65 -30.09
N LEU A 34 3.50 -1.13 -29.71
CA LEU A 34 2.85 -0.82 -28.44
C LEU A 34 2.66 -2.10 -27.61
N LEU A 35 2.60 -1.93 -26.29
CA LEU A 35 2.22 -2.98 -25.36
C LEU A 35 0.70 -3.13 -25.37
N SER A 36 0.23 -4.34 -25.61
CA SER A 36 -1.18 -4.73 -25.53
C SER A 36 -1.39 -5.86 -24.52
N TYR A 37 -2.64 -6.07 -24.13
CA TYR A 37 -3.08 -7.14 -23.25
C TYR A 37 -4.07 -8.02 -24.00
N ALA A 38 -3.77 -9.31 -24.12
CA ALA A 38 -4.57 -10.24 -24.92
C ALA A 38 -5.13 -11.39 -24.07
N CYS A 39 -6.35 -11.82 -24.40
CA CYS A 39 -6.94 -13.01 -23.80
C CYS A 39 -6.35 -14.28 -24.44
N ARG A 40 -6.08 -15.31 -23.65
CA ARG A 40 -5.65 -16.62 -24.16
C ARG A 40 -6.80 -17.52 -24.61
N ILE A 41 -8.03 -17.21 -24.18
CA ILE A 41 -9.22 -18.03 -24.43
C ILE A 41 -10.07 -17.47 -25.57
N CYS A 42 -10.40 -16.17 -25.52
CA CYS A 42 -11.14 -15.50 -26.58
C CYS A 42 -10.22 -15.16 -27.76
N VAL A 43 -10.63 -15.53 -28.96
CA VAL A 43 -9.87 -15.25 -30.18
C VAL A 43 -10.07 -13.79 -30.57
N GLY A 44 -8.97 -13.04 -30.72
CA GLY A 44 -8.99 -11.67 -31.24
C GLY A 44 -9.31 -10.57 -30.21
N HIS A 45 -9.47 -10.92 -28.93
CA HIS A 45 -9.63 -9.92 -27.87
C HIS A 45 -8.26 -9.40 -27.41
N GLU A 46 -8.01 -8.13 -27.69
CA GLU A 46 -6.75 -7.43 -27.42
C GLU A 46 -7.04 -5.96 -27.06
N GLU A 47 -6.43 -5.48 -25.98
CA GLU A 47 -6.62 -4.13 -25.44
C GLU A 47 -5.27 -3.42 -25.33
N GLU A 48 -5.22 -2.12 -25.63
CA GLU A 48 -3.99 -1.32 -25.54
C GLU A 48 -3.66 -1.00 -24.07
N SER A 49 -2.39 -1.11 -23.68
CA SER A 49 -1.97 -0.78 -22.32
C SER A 49 -1.82 0.71 -22.10
N GLN A 50 -2.34 1.20 -20.97
CA GLN A 50 -2.08 2.57 -20.48
C GLN A 50 -0.81 2.67 -19.61
N ASN A 51 -0.23 1.53 -19.21
CA ASN A 51 0.97 1.46 -18.37
C ASN A 51 2.01 0.54 -19.01
N GLU A 52 3.23 1.04 -19.22
CA GLU A 52 4.34 0.28 -19.82
C GLU A 52 4.98 -0.70 -18.82
N CYS A 53 4.75 -0.53 -17.52
CA CYS A 53 5.23 -1.42 -16.48
C CYS A 53 4.38 -2.70 -16.47
N VAL A 54 4.95 -3.81 -16.94
CA VAL A 54 4.29 -5.13 -16.92
C VAL A 54 4.43 -5.83 -15.57
N PHE A 55 5.58 -5.64 -14.91
CA PHE A 55 5.90 -6.27 -13.65
C PHE A 55 6.77 -5.35 -12.80
N LYS A 56 6.40 -5.23 -11.52
CA LYS A 56 7.18 -4.51 -10.52
C LYS A 56 7.35 -5.42 -9.31
N ASN A 57 8.58 -5.72 -8.96
CA ASN A 57 8.92 -6.32 -7.68
C ASN A 57 9.40 -5.22 -6.75
N ASP A 58 8.58 -4.86 -5.77
CA ASP A 58 8.93 -3.84 -4.79
C ASP A 58 9.44 -4.48 -3.50
N LEU A 59 10.78 -4.56 -3.38
CA LEU A 59 11.44 -5.18 -2.24
C LEU A 59 11.37 -4.33 -0.96
N LEU A 60 11.09 -3.04 -1.07
CA LEU A 60 11.11 -2.08 0.05
C LEU A 60 9.70 -1.79 0.59
N THR A 61 8.67 -1.82 -0.27
CA THR A 61 7.26 -1.75 0.18
C THR A 61 6.89 -2.99 0.99
N VAL A 62 7.56 -4.11 0.75
CA VAL A 62 7.53 -5.31 1.60
C VAL A 62 8.03 -5.00 3.03
N THR A 63 8.78 -3.92 3.25
CA THR A 63 9.32 -3.49 4.55
C THR A 63 8.53 -2.32 5.17
N LYS A 64 7.56 -1.74 4.46
CA LYS A 64 6.73 -0.67 5.04
C LYS A 64 5.69 -1.30 5.96
N GLU A 65 5.81 -1.01 7.25
CA GLU A 65 4.81 -1.38 8.24
C GLU A 65 3.45 -0.84 7.82
N GLN A 66 2.44 -1.70 7.85
CA GLN A 66 1.06 -1.28 7.62
C GLN A 66 0.23 -1.67 8.84
N PRO A 67 -0.75 -0.84 9.23
CA PRO A 67 -1.65 -1.18 10.33
C PRO A 67 -2.50 -2.42 10.02
N GLY A 68 -2.55 -2.87 8.76
CA GLY A 68 -3.32 -4.04 8.36
C GLY A 68 -4.82 -3.80 8.46
N VAL A 69 -5.55 -4.81 8.94
CA VAL A 69 -7.00 -4.72 9.16
C VAL A 69 -7.24 -4.14 10.55
N THR A 70 -7.88 -2.97 10.60
CA THR A 70 -8.16 -2.26 11.86
C THR A 70 -9.65 -2.17 12.20
N GLU A 71 -10.48 -2.92 11.47
CA GLU A 71 -11.92 -2.99 11.73
C GLU A 71 -12.17 -3.62 13.11
N ASP A 72 -13.07 -3.00 13.88
CA ASP A 72 -13.56 -3.45 15.19
C ASP A 72 -12.53 -3.62 16.32
N LEU A 73 -11.25 -3.28 16.10
CA LEU A 73 -10.20 -3.37 17.11
C LEU A 73 -10.49 -2.54 18.38
N GLN A 74 -11.23 -1.43 18.24
CA GLN A 74 -11.68 -0.59 19.36
C GLN A 74 -12.51 -1.32 20.43
N THR A 75 -13.10 -2.47 20.08
CA THR A 75 -13.95 -3.25 20.98
C THR A 75 -13.27 -4.52 21.49
N ASP A 76 -12.05 -4.82 21.02
CA ASP A 76 -11.32 -6.02 21.40
C ASP A 76 -10.76 -5.88 22.82
N PRO A 77 -11.27 -6.66 23.81
CA PRO A 77 -10.85 -6.55 25.20
C PRO A 77 -9.44 -7.11 25.44
N THR A 78 -8.83 -7.76 24.45
CA THR A 78 -7.49 -8.34 24.53
C THR A 78 -6.40 -7.34 24.15
N LEU A 79 -6.76 -6.26 23.46
CA LEU A 79 -5.84 -5.20 23.11
C LEU A 79 -5.60 -4.27 24.30
N ALA A 80 -4.36 -3.82 24.43
CA ALA A 80 -4.00 -2.86 25.46
C ALA A 80 -4.43 -1.45 25.06
N HIS A 81 -4.84 -0.67 26.06
CA HIS A 81 -5.24 0.73 25.91
C HIS A 81 -4.09 1.66 26.29
N SER A 82 -4.02 2.80 25.61
CA SER A 82 -3.07 3.88 25.88
C SER A 82 -3.80 5.22 25.87
N VAL A 83 -3.34 6.16 26.71
CA VAL A 83 -3.85 7.52 26.74
C VAL A 83 -3.15 8.34 25.66
N MET A 84 -3.74 8.40 24.46
CA MET A 84 -3.22 9.11 23.30
C MET A 84 -4.33 9.89 22.62
N ASP A 85 -4.10 11.19 22.39
CA ASP A 85 -5.08 12.06 21.76
C ASP A 85 -5.21 11.78 20.27
N CYS A 86 -6.41 11.40 19.85
CA CYS A 86 -6.71 11.13 18.45
C CYS A 86 -6.60 12.42 17.61
N PRO A 87 -5.82 12.43 16.51
CA PRO A 87 -5.67 13.62 15.65
C PRO A 87 -6.97 14.02 14.94
N ASN A 88 -7.94 13.10 14.81
CA ASN A 88 -9.21 13.36 14.14
C ASN A 88 -10.31 13.91 15.07
N CYS A 89 -10.47 13.33 16.26
CA CYS A 89 -11.59 13.67 17.17
C CYS A 89 -11.17 14.13 18.57
N GLN A 90 -9.87 14.22 18.86
CA GLN A 90 -9.29 14.56 20.17
C GLN A 90 -9.77 13.70 21.35
N HIS A 91 -10.25 12.48 21.08
CA HIS A 91 -10.50 11.50 22.14
C HIS A 91 -9.17 10.92 22.63
N SER A 92 -9.00 10.82 23.95
CA SER A 92 -7.73 10.46 24.59
C SER A 92 -7.55 8.98 24.89
N ASP A 93 -8.43 8.10 24.41
CA ASP A 93 -8.32 6.65 24.56
C ASP A 93 -8.16 5.97 23.19
N ALA A 94 -7.15 5.10 23.12
CA ALA A 94 -6.82 4.34 21.92
C ALA A 94 -6.30 2.96 22.29
N VAL A 95 -6.75 1.94 21.56
CA VAL A 95 -6.11 0.62 21.60
C VAL A 95 -4.84 0.65 20.74
N TYR A 96 -3.82 -0.12 21.11
CA TYR A 96 -2.58 -0.18 20.34
C TYR A 96 -2.11 -1.60 20.06
N PHE A 97 -1.40 -1.76 18.95
CA PHE A 97 -0.86 -3.04 18.49
C PHE A 97 0.40 -2.82 17.63
N GLN A 98 1.19 -3.88 17.43
CA GLN A 98 2.34 -3.88 16.53
C GLN A 98 1.96 -4.49 15.18
N ASP A 99 2.79 -4.27 14.15
CA ASP A 99 2.60 -4.90 12.84
C ASP A 99 2.30 -6.41 12.99
N GLN A 100 1.18 -6.85 12.42
CA GLN A 100 0.71 -8.24 12.44
C GLN A 100 1.52 -9.14 11.48
N SER A 101 2.48 -8.57 10.74
CA SER A 101 3.34 -9.28 9.82
C SER A 101 4.32 -10.22 10.54
N LYS A 102 4.46 -11.45 10.03
CA LYS A 102 5.40 -12.47 10.57
C LYS A 102 6.82 -12.33 9.99
N ARG A 103 7.28 -11.11 9.71
CA ARG A 103 8.62 -10.87 9.14
C ARG A 103 9.68 -11.00 10.24
N VAL A 104 10.90 -11.38 9.85
CA VAL A 104 12.03 -11.53 10.78
C VAL A 104 12.53 -10.17 11.27
N GLU A 105 12.51 -9.17 10.39
CA GLU A 105 12.93 -7.79 10.68
C GLU A 105 11.73 -6.86 10.61
N THR A 106 10.94 -6.83 11.69
CA THR A 106 9.87 -5.82 11.87
C THR A 106 10.36 -4.73 12.83
N PRO A 107 10.16 -3.44 12.51
CA PRO A 107 10.36 -2.39 13.50
C PRO A 107 9.29 -2.52 14.60
N MET A 108 9.60 -2.03 15.80
CA MET A 108 8.68 -2.09 16.96
C MET A 108 7.71 -0.90 16.97
N THR A 109 7.22 -0.48 15.81
CA THR A 109 6.27 0.64 15.73
C THR A 109 4.91 0.21 16.26
N LEU A 110 4.30 1.08 17.05
CA LEU A 110 2.95 0.92 17.54
C LEU A 110 1.96 1.66 16.64
N PHE A 111 0.92 0.95 16.22
CA PHE A 111 -0.27 1.52 15.62
C PHE A 111 -1.33 1.72 16.70
N TYR A 112 -2.04 2.84 16.63
CA TYR A 112 -3.11 3.22 17.54
C TYR A 112 -4.43 3.29 16.78
N VAL A 113 -5.51 2.83 17.40
CA VAL A 113 -6.88 2.96 16.89
C VAL A 113 -7.72 3.64 17.96
N CYS A 114 -8.29 4.79 17.63
CA CYS A 114 -9.13 5.54 18.54
C CYS A 114 -10.41 4.76 18.91
N THR A 115 -10.71 4.65 20.20
CA THR A 115 -11.88 3.87 20.67
C THR A 115 -13.23 4.53 20.36
N ASN A 116 -13.25 5.83 20.05
CA ASN A 116 -14.47 6.58 19.75
C ASN A 116 -14.80 6.63 18.25
N CYS A 117 -13.80 6.83 17.38
CA CYS A 117 -14.02 7.07 15.95
C CYS A 117 -13.38 6.05 15.00
N GLY A 118 -12.61 5.09 15.54
CA GLY A 118 -11.93 4.07 14.74
C GLY A 118 -10.79 4.60 13.86
N HIS A 119 -10.38 5.85 14.04
CA HIS A 119 -9.27 6.41 13.28
C HIS A 119 -7.95 5.74 13.68
N THR A 120 -7.24 5.21 12.68
CA THR A 120 -5.93 4.58 12.83
C THR A 120 -4.82 5.59 12.61
N PHE A 121 -3.87 5.67 13.54
CA PHE A 121 -2.74 6.59 13.50
C PHE A 121 -1.50 5.98 14.19
N VAL A 122 -0.33 6.56 13.99
CA VAL A 122 0.89 6.23 14.76
C VAL A 122 1.27 7.41 15.65
N ASP A 123 2.30 7.28 16.50
CA ASP A 123 2.76 8.40 17.32
C ASP A 123 3.13 9.60 16.42
N PRO A 124 2.49 10.79 16.60
CA PRO A 124 2.78 11.98 15.81
C PRO A 124 4.27 12.39 15.85
N LYS A 125 4.99 12.09 16.95
CA LYS A 125 6.43 12.33 17.05
C LYS A 125 7.22 11.40 16.15
N LEU A 126 6.81 10.14 16.02
CA LEU A 126 7.43 9.18 15.11
C LEU A 126 7.16 9.56 13.64
N GLU A 127 5.96 10.04 13.31
CA GLU A 127 5.70 10.58 11.96
C GLU A 127 6.56 11.80 11.65
N ALA A 128 6.73 12.71 12.63
CA ALA A 128 7.58 13.89 12.47
C ALA A 128 9.05 13.51 12.21
N LEU A 129 9.57 12.51 12.93
CA LEU A 129 10.93 11.99 12.71
C LEU A 129 11.08 11.35 11.32
N ARG A 130 10.07 10.63 10.84
CA ARG A 130 10.08 10.01 9.50
C ARG A 130 9.97 11.04 8.37
N SER A 131 9.23 12.12 8.61
CA SER A 131 8.97 13.17 7.61
C SER A 131 10.11 14.17 7.47
N GLY A 132 10.99 14.26 8.46
CA GLY A 132 12.16 15.15 8.48
C GLY A 132 13.48 14.49 8.03
N GLY A 133 13.43 13.41 7.25
CA GLY A 133 14.59 12.60 6.92
C GLY A 133 15.81 13.36 6.38
N ASP A 134 16.99 12.81 6.69
CA ASP A 134 18.25 13.03 5.97
C ASP A 134 18.87 14.42 6.06
N GLN A 135 19.40 14.77 7.24
CA GLN A 135 20.45 15.78 7.36
C GLN A 135 21.40 15.44 8.53
N ASP A 136 22.17 14.36 8.39
CA ASP A 136 23.35 14.10 9.22
C ASP A 136 24.58 14.00 8.29
N ASP A 137 25.67 14.67 8.71
CA ASP A 137 26.96 14.97 8.07
C ASP A 137 27.63 13.90 7.18
#